data_AF-A0A7Y8L717-F1
#
_entry.id   AF-A0A7Y8L717-F1
#
_cell.length_a   1.000
_cell.length_b   1.000
_cell.length_c   1.000
_cell.angle_alpha   90.00
_cell.angle_beta   90.00
_cell.angle_gamma   90.00
#
_symmetry.space_group_name_H-M   'P 1'
#
loop_
_entity.id
_entity.type
_entity.pdbx_description
1 polymer ?
#
loop_
_entity_poly.entity_id
_entity_poly.type
_entity_poly.pdbx_seq_one_letter_code
_entity_poly.pdbx_strand_id
1 'polypeptide(L)'
;MAVVVGPRSQQSAHDLIHRTAYVLCGELPLFVSDELDAYGVALLEQYHLQVSYPRTGKRGRPRKEKKRPVADLRYGQVVKKREKGRVVSVSKRIVYGDPVTINPRQINTSLIERLNLTLCRENAALQRKTLSFAKDENELKAHVAFQVAFYHFVRPHLSLRERVSMEEQDHSPCRWRKRTPAMAAKITDHLWSLRELLMFRPAITSTN
;
A
#
# COMPACT_ATOMS: atom_id res chain seq x y z
N MET A 1 -5.20 0.79 5.06
CA MET A 1 -4.37 -0.02 4.15
C MET A 1 -5.29 -0.76 3.19
N ALA A 2 -4.97 -0.76 1.89
CA ALA A 2 -5.73 -1.50 0.88
C ALA A 2 -5.00 -2.80 0.50
N VAL A 3 -5.76 -3.88 0.32
CA VAL A 3 -5.24 -5.18 -0.14
C VAL A 3 -6.20 -5.76 -1.18
N VAL A 4 -5.63 -6.39 -2.21
CA VAL A 4 -6.35 -7.14 -3.22
C VAL A 4 -5.70 -8.52 -3.34
N VAL A 5 -6.51 -9.56 -3.21
CA VAL A 5 -6.12 -10.94 -3.47
C VAL A 5 -6.47 -11.24 -4.91
N GLY A 6 -5.51 -11.71 -5.69
CA GLY A 6 -5.71 -12.03 -7.10
C GLY A 6 -4.40 -12.07 -7.89
N PRO A 7 -4.49 -12.36 -9.21
CA PRO A 7 -3.33 -12.34 -10.08
C PRO A 7 -2.77 -10.91 -10.23
N ARG A 8 -1.52 -10.80 -10.68
CA ARG A 8 -0.89 -9.51 -11.03
C ARG A 8 -1.38 -9.01 -12.40
N SER A 9 -2.68 -8.77 -12.52
CA SER A 9 -3.36 -8.29 -13.74
C SER A 9 -3.61 -6.78 -13.68
N GLN A 10 -3.97 -6.20 -14.83
CA GLN A 10 -4.40 -4.79 -14.90
C GLN A 10 -5.63 -4.53 -14.02
N GLN A 11 -6.56 -5.48 -13.96
CA GLN A 11 -7.77 -5.36 -13.13
C GLN A 11 -7.41 -5.29 -11.64
N SER A 12 -6.56 -6.20 -11.15
CA SER A 12 -6.13 -6.18 -9.74
C SER A 12 -5.39 -4.89 -9.38
N ALA A 13 -4.65 -4.31 -10.32
CA ALA A 13 -4.00 -3.01 -10.12
C ALA A 13 -5.04 -1.88 -10.01
N HIS A 14 -6.06 -1.85 -10.87
CA HIS A 14 -7.17 -0.90 -10.74
C HIS A 14 -7.90 -1.04 -9.41
N ASP A 15 -8.26 -2.25 -9.01
CA ASP A 15 -8.96 -2.50 -7.75
C ASP A 15 -8.13 -2.04 -6.54
N LEU A 16 -6.81 -2.27 -6.58
CA LEU A 16 -5.90 -1.86 -5.53
C LEU A 16 -5.80 -0.34 -5.44
N ILE A 17 -5.60 0.35 -6.58
CA ILE A 17 -5.50 1.81 -6.61
C ILE A 17 -6.82 2.46 -6.21
N HIS A 18 -7.96 1.93 -6.66
CA HIS A 18 -9.28 2.42 -6.27
C HIS A 18 -9.53 2.28 -4.76
N ARG A 19 -9.25 1.11 -4.18
CA ARG A 19 -9.34 0.91 -2.72
C ARG A 19 -8.37 1.79 -1.95
N THR A 20 -7.18 2.04 -2.53
CA THR A 20 -6.20 2.93 -1.93
C THR A 20 -6.71 4.37 -1.92
N ALA A 21 -7.30 4.85 -3.01
CA ALA A 21 -7.89 6.18 -3.11
C ALA A 21 -8.97 6.40 -2.03
N TYR A 22 -9.81 5.38 -1.77
CA TYR A 22 -10.84 5.45 -0.72
C TYR A 22 -10.29 5.66 0.70
N VAL A 23 -9.08 5.17 0.99
CA VAL A 23 -8.45 5.27 2.32
C VAL A 23 -7.40 6.36 2.43
N LEU A 24 -7.05 7.02 1.31
CA LEU A 24 -6.12 8.14 1.32
C LEU A 24 -6.85 9.41 1.78
N CYS A 25 -6.24 10.12 2.71
CA CYS A 25 -6.72 11.41 3.20
C CYS A 25 -5.64 12.48 2.95
N GLY A 26 -6.02 13.63 2.41
CA GLY A 26 -5.11 14.75 2.17
C GLY A 26 -4.31 14.65 0.88
N GLU A 27 -3.04 15.06 0.92
CA GLU A 27 -2.15 15.13 -0.25
C GLU A 27 -1.78 13.75 -0.80
N LEU A 28 -1.55 13.68 -2.12
CA LEU A 28 -1.13 12.44 -2.77
C LEU A 28 0.28 12.02 -2.29
N PRO A 29 0.42 10.79 -1.78
CA PRO A 29 1.74 10.29 -1.38
C PRO A 29 2.60 10.01 -2.62
N LEU A 30 3.90 9.80 -2.38
CA LEU A 30 4.75 9.14 -3.38
C LEU A 30 4.36 7.66 -3.46
N PHE A 31 3.78 7.26 -4.59
CA PHE A 31 3.54 5.86 -4.88
C PHE A 31 4.86 5.20 -5.29
N VAL A 32 5.13 4.00 -4.75
CA VAL A 32 6.31 3.20 -5.10
C VAL A 32 5.90 1.76 -5.33
N SER A 33 6.31 1.20 -6.47
CA SER A 33 6.11 -0.22 -6.78
C SER A 33 7.38 -0.87 -7.31
N ASP A 34 7.30 -2.18 -7.55
CA ASP A 34 8.23 -2.86 -8.43
C ASP A 34 7.93 -2.54 -9.91
N GLU A 35 8.69 -3.15 -10.81
CA GLU A 35 8.61 -2.99 -12.27
C GLU A 35 7.39 -3.69 -12.89
N LEU A 36 6.19 -3.35 -12.42
CA LEU A 36 4.93 -3.77 -13.06
C LEU A 36 4.21 -2.55 -13.61
N ASP A 37 4.15 -2.46 -14.94
CA ASP A 37 3.54 -1.33 -15.67
C ASP A 37 2.06 -1.12 -15.33
N ALA A 38 1.36 -2.18 -14.92
CA ALA A 38 -0.07 -2.14 -14.60
C ALA A 38 -0.42 -1.07 -13.54
N TYR A 39 0.48 -0.84 -12.57
CA TYR A 39 0.27 0.20 -11.55
C TYR A 39 0.35 1.61 -12.12
N GLY A 40 1.24 1.86 -13.09
CA GLY A 40 1.31 3.17 -13.77
C GLY A 40 0.01 3.47 -14.51
N VAL A 41 -0.50 2.49 -15.26
CA VAL A 41 -1.80 2.62 -15.95
C VAL A 41 -2.93 2.88 -14.95
N ALA A 42 -2.99 2.11 -13.85
CA ALA A 42 -4.04 2.26 -12.86
C ALA A 42 -3.99 3.60 -12.12
N LEU A 43 -2.79 4.10 -11.80
CA LEU A 43 -2.61 5.42 -11.20
C LEU A 43 -3.02 6.55 -12.15
N LEU A 44 -2.70 6.44 -13.44
CA LEU A 44 -3.15 7.41 -14.44
C LEU A 44 -4.67 7.37 -14.59
N GLU A 45 -5.28 6.19 -14.59
CA GLU A 45 -6.72 6.07 -14.68
C GLU A 45 -7.42 6.75 -13.49
N GLN A 46 -6.90 6.57 -12.27
CA GLN A 46 -7.47 7.15 -11.06
C GLN A 46 -7.19 8.66 -10.92
N TYR A 47 -5.98 9.12 -11.26
CA TYR A 47 -5.50 10.47 -10.99
C TYR A 47 -5.09 11.20 -12.27
N HIS A 48 -6.07 11.52 -13.12
CA HIS A 48 -5.85 12.28 -14.36
C HIS A 48 -6.72 13.53 -14.48
N LEU A 49 -6.27 14.41 -15.35
CA LEU A 49 -7.05 15.47 -15.98
C LEU A 49 -7.39 15.03 -17.41
N GLN A 50 -8.63 15.28 -17.82
CA GLN A 50 -9.04 15.15 -19.22
C GLN A 50 -8.63 16.42 -19.98
N VAL A 51 -7.74 16.26 -20.96
CA VAL A 51 -7.31 17.35 -21.83
C VAL A 51 -8.05 17.25 -23.16
N SER A 52 -9.01 18.15 -23.35
CA SER A 52 -9.68 18.36 -24.64
C SER A 52 -8.87 19.30 -25.53
N TYR A 53 -8.96 19.08 -26.84
CA TYR A 53 -8.29 19.93 -27.82
C TYR A 53 -9.35 20.75 -28.57
N PRO A 54 -9.13 22.06 -28.78
CA PRO A 54 -10.05 22.86 -29.58
C PRO A 54 -10.13 22.31 -31.00
N ARG A 55 -11.30 22.45 -31.62
CA ARG A 55 -11.47 22.07 -33.03
C ARG A 55 -10.55 22.92 -33.89
N THR A 56 -9.73 22.27 -34.71
CA THR A 56 -8.75 22.95 -35.58
C THR A 56 -9.38 23.59 -36.81
N GLY A 57 -10.67 23.38 -37.07
CA GLY A 57 -11.39 23.88 -38.26
C GLY A 57 -10.98 23.24 -39.59
N LYS A 58 -9.96 22.37 -39.60
CA LYS A 58 -9.49 21.65 -40.79
C LYS A 58 -10.28 20.36 -40.99
N ARG A 59 -10.42 19.93 -42.26
CA ARG A 59 -11.05 18.66 -42.62
C ARG A 59 -10.25 17.49 -42.04
N GLY A 60 -10.91 16.60 -41.28
CA GLY A 60 -10.30 15.42 -40.65
C GLY A 60 -11.00 15.01 -39.35
N ARG A 61 -10.59 13.86 -38.79
CA ARG A 61 -11.12 13.38 -37.49
C ARG A 61 -10.63 14.31 -36.37
N PRO A 62 -11.52 14.89 -35.55
CA PRO A 62 -11.12 15.68 -34.39
C PRO A 62 -10.19 14.89 -33.47
N ARG A 63 -9.20 15.59 -32.89
CA ARG A 63 -8.27 14.98 -31.95
C ARG A 63 -9.03 14.53 -30.71
N LYS A 64 -8.91 13.24 -30.36
CA LYS A 64 -9.51 12.69 -29.14
C LYS A 64 -8.89 13.32 -27.91
N GLU A 65 -9.71 13.43 -26.88
CA GLU A 65 -9.27 13.79 -25.53
C GLU A 65 -8.18 12.83 -25.05
N LYS A 66 -7.24 13.37 -24.27
CA LYS A 66 -6.14 12.59 -23.70
C LYS A 66 -6.15 12.73 -22.20
N LYS A 67 -5.87 11.63 -21.50
CA LYS A 67 -5.61 11.62 -20.06
C LYS A 67 -4.20 12.13 -19.82
N ARG A 68 -4.05 13.10 -18.92
CA ARG A 68 -2.76 13.58 -18.42
C ARG A 68 -2.73 13.36 -16.91
N PRO A 69 -1.64 12.86 -16.31
CA PRO A 69 -1.56 12.75 -14.86
C PRO A 69 -1.75 14.12 -14.21
N VAL A 70 -2.43 14.16 -13.06
CA VAL A 70 -2.51 15.38 -12.24
C VAL A 70 -1.09 15.81 -11.81
N ALA A 71 -0.87 17.11 -11.61
CA ALA A 71 0.46 17.64 -11.30
C ALA A 71 1.06 17.03 -10.02
N ASP A 72 0.21 16.73 -9.04
CA ASP A 72 0.62 16.21 -7.73
C ASP A 72 0.88 14.69 -7.72
N LEU A 73 0.59 13.99 -8.83
CA LEU A 73 0.81 12.55 -8.92
C LEU A 73 2.30 12.23 -9.00
N ARG A 74 2.84 11.67 -7.92
CA ARG A 74 4.22 11.21 -7.82
C ARG A 74 4.28 9.69 -7.79
N TYR A 75 4.95 9.10 -8.77
CA TYR A 75 5.06 7.65 -8.88
C TYR A 75 6.46 7.21 -9.34
N GLY A 76 7.10 6.38 -8.52
CA GLY A 76 8.40 5.76 -8.79
C GLY A 76 8.34 4.24 -8.83
N GLN A 77 9.26 3.65 -9.59
CA GLN A 77 9.45 2.21 -9.71
C GLN A 77 10.87 1.81 -9.30
N VAL A 78 10.97 0.68 -8.59
CA VAL A 78 12.23 -0.03 -8.39
C VAL A 78 12.34 -1.12 -9.45
N VAL A 79 13.29 -0.94 -10.36
CA VAL A 79 13.55 -1.81 -11.51
C VAL A 79 14.70 -2.75 -11.16
N LYS A 80 14.46 -4.07 -11.22
CA LYS A 80 15.44 -5.08 -10.80
C LYS A 80 15.95 -5.81 -12.04
N LYS A 81 17.19 -5.55 -12.46
CA LYS A 81 17.83 -6.34 -13.50
C LYS A 81 18.21 -7.70 -12.93
N ARG A 82 17.78 -8.77 -13.60
CA ARG A 82 18.11 -10.15 -13.21
C ARG A 82 18.84 -10.89 -14.32
N GLU A 83 19.86 -11.63 -13.95
CA GLU A 83 20.59 -12.54 -14.82
C GLU A 83 20.63 -13.92 -14.16
N LYS A 84 20.24 -14.97 -14.90
CA LYS A 84 20.15 -16.36 -14.38
C LYS A 84 19.38 -16.46 -13.05
N GLY A 85 18.31 -15.68 -12.89
CA GLY A 85 17.46 -15.67 -11.70
C GLY A 85 17.98 -14.85 -10.51
N ARG A 86 19.20 -14.32 -10.56
CA ARG A 86 19.79 -13.48 -9.50
C ARG A 86 19.65 -12.00 -9.85
N VAL A 87 19.42 -11.15 -8.85
CA VAL A 87 19.43 -9.70 -9.04
C VAL A 87 20.87 -9.25 -9.21
N VAL A 88 21.19 -8.62 -10.34
CA VAL A 88 22.53 -8.10 -10.64
C VAL A 88 22.62 -6.60 -10.48
N SER A 89 21.52 -5.88 -10.67
CA SER A 89 21.44 -4.44 -10.39
C SER A 89 20.02 -4.01 -10.06
N VAL A 90 19.92 -2.87 -9.38
CA VAL A 90 18.65 -2.23 -9.06
C VAL A 90 18.74 -0.78 -9.50
N SER A 91 17.83 -0.36 -10.38
CA SER A 91 17.68 1.03 -10.80
C SER A 91 16.34 1.58 -10.33
N LYS A 92 16.23 2.91 -10.34
CA LYS A 92 15.03 3.63 -9.91
C LYS A 92 14.54 4.47 -11.07
N ARG A 93 13.25 4.39 -11.34
CA ARG A 93 12.60 5.09 -12.46
C ARG A 93 11.47 5.94 -11.91
N ILE A 94 11.38 7.19 -12.35
CA ILE A 94 10.21 8.03 -12.09
C ILE A 94 9.30 7.91 -13.31
N VAL A 95 8.03 7.56 -13.07
CA VAL A 95 7.03 7.38 -14.13
C VAL A 95 6.13 8.62 -14.20
N TYR A 96 5.70 9.13 -13.04
CA TYR A 96 4.94 10.38 -12.92
C TYR A 96 5.54 11.27 -11.83
N GLY A 97 5.42 12.59 -12.05
CA GLY A 97 5.95 13.63 -11.15
C GLY A 97 7.28 14.22 -11.63
N ASP A 98 7.71 15.28 -10.95
CA ASP A 98 8.94 16.00 -11.26
C ASP A 98 10.16 15.34 -10.57
N PRO A 99 11.20 14.92 -11.32
CA PRO A 99 12.45 14.41 -10.77
C PRO A 99 13.14 15.31 -9.74
N VAL A 100 12.94 16.63 -9.80
CA VAL A 100 13.53 17.57 -8.83
C VAL A 100 12.85 17.43 -7.46
N THR A 101 11.56 17.11 -7.42
CA THR A 101 10.77 17.00 -6.18
C THR A 101 10.86 15.63 -5.53
N ILE A 102 11.16 14.59 -6.30
CA ILE A 102 11.19 13.20 -5.83
C ILE A 102 12.62 12.81 -5.52
N ASN A 103 12.95 12.68 -4.23
CA ASN A 103 14.27 12.18 -3.83
C ASN A 103 14.38 10.68 -4.17
N PRO A 104 15.37 10.25 -4.98
CA PRO A 104 15.54 8.85 -5.33
C PRO A 104 15.65 7.91 -4.12
N ARG A 105 16.13 8.38 -2.96
CA ARG A 105 16.21 7.57 -1.73
C ARG A 105 14.84 7.10 -1.23
N GLN A 106 13.79 7.87 -1.50
CA GLN A 106 12.41 7.55 -1.13
C GLN A 106 11.80 6.45 -2.02
N ILE A 107 12.31 6.27 -3.24
CA ILE A 107 11.90 5.17 -4.13
C ILE A 107 12.58 3.88 -3.64
N ASN A 108 11.93 3.18 -2.72
CA ASN A 108 12.34 1.87 -2.24
C ASN A 108 11.12 0.99 -1.92
N THR A 109 11.31 -0.34 -1.95
CA THR A 109 10.27 -1.33 -1.68
C THR A 109 10.52 -2.11 -0.40
N SER A 110 11.49 -1.70 0.43
CA SER A 110 11.92 -2.48 1.60
C SER A 110 10.81 -2.67 2.64
N LEU A 111 9.96 -1.64 2.82
CA LEU A 111 8.82 -1.69 3.74
C LEU A 111 7.76 -2.68 3.29
N ILE A 112 7.34 -2.62 2.01
CA ILE A 112 6.33 -3.54 1.48
C ILE A 112 6.87 -4.97 1.37
N GLU A 113 8.16 -5.14 1.04
CA GLU A 113 8.81 -6.46 1.04
C GLU A 113 8.86 -7.07 2.44
N ARG A 114 9.16 -6.27 3.48
CA ARG A 114 9.10 -6.74 4.88
C ARG A 114 7.69 -7.12 5.31
N LEU A 115 6.68 -6.33 4.90
CA LEU A 115 5.28 -6.66 5.16
C LEU A 115 4.91 -7.97 4.45
N ASN A 116 5.24 -8.12 3.17
CA ASN A 116 4.99 -9.35 2.40
C ASN A 116 5.66 -10.57 3.06
N LEU A 117 6.90 -10.45 3.54
CA LEU A 117 7.57 -11.53 4.26
C LEU A 117 6.84 -11.88 5.56
N THR A 118 6.40 -10.87 6.32
CA THR A 118 5.58 -11.09 7.52
C THR A 118 4.31 -11.83 7.18
N LEU A 119 3.63 -11.40 6.11
CA LEU A 119 2.37 -12.00 5.67
C LEU A 119 2.56 -13.47 5.30
N CYS A 120 3.56 -13.76 4.46
CA CYS A 120 3.91 -15.12 4.04
C CYS A 120 4.39 -16.03 5.18
N ARG A 121 5.01 -15.46 6.23
CA ARG A 121 5.47 -16.23 7.39
C ARG A 121 4.29 -16.76 8.21
N GLU A 122 3.26 -15.96 8.40
CA GLU A 122 2.10 -16.37 9.21
C GLU A 122 1.03 -17.08 8.37
N ASN A 123 1.00 -16.85 7.05
CA ASN A 123 0.10 -17.52 6.13
C ASN A 123 0.89 -18.24 5.02
N ALA A 124 1.06 -19.55 5.19
CA ALA A 124 1.77 -20.40 4.26
C ALA A 124 1.12 -20.44 2.86
N ALA A 125 -0.18 -20.15 2.72
CA ALA A 125 -0.87 -20.11 1.43
C ALA A 125 -0.40 -18.96 0.52
N LEU A 126 0.18 -17.90 1.10
CA LEU A 126 0.76 -16.79 0.35
C LEU A 126 2.16 -17.10 -0.21
N GLN A 127 2.76 -18.22 0.24
CA GLN A 127 4.06 -18.64 -0.27
C GLN A 127 3.93 -19.28 -1.66
N ARG A 128 4.91 -19.01 -2.52
CA ARG A 128 4.95 -19.56 -3.86
C ARG A 128 5.21 -21.07 -3.80
N LYS A 129 4.41 -21.86 -4.54
CA LYS A 129 4.57 -23.33 -4.67
C LYS A 129 4.55 -24.06 -3.32
N THR A 130 3.69 -23.61 -2.41
CA THR A 130 3.44 -24.28 -1.14
C THR A 130 2.46 -25.45 -1.29
N LEU A 131 2.54 -26.42 -0.38
CA LEU A 131 1.52 -27.47 -0.24
C LEU A 131 0.24 -26.93 0.41
N SER A 132 0.32 -25.82 1.15
CA SER A 132 -0.82 -25.16 1.81
C SER A 132 -1.56 -24.19 0.88
N PHE A 133 -1.71 -24.52 -0.40
CA PHE A 133 -2.36 -23.61 -1.36
C PHE A 133 -3.85 -23.40 -1.01
N ALA A 134 -4.34 -22.18 -1.21
CA ALA A 134 -5.76 -21.89 -1.04
C ALA A 134 -6.57 -22.49 -2.19
N LYS A 135 -7.72 -23.09 -1.87
CA LYS A 135 -8.65 -23.67 -2.86
C LYS A 135 -9.82 -22.73 -3.19
N ASP A 136 -10.12 -21.81 -2.29
CA ASP A 136 -11.20 -20.84 -2.44
C ASP A 136 -10.65 -19.41 -2.27
N GLU A 137 -11.04 -18.52 -3.19
CA GLU A 137 -10.56 -17.14 -3.21
C GLU A 137 -11.19 -16.29 -2.09
N ASN A 138 -12.45 -16.55 -1.73
CA ASN A 138 -13.15 -15.82 -0.67
C ASN A 138 -12.58 -16.17 0.70
N GLU A 139 -12.26 -17.44 0.94
CA GLU A 139 -11.55 -17.87 2.15
C GLU A 139 -10.16 -17.23 2.23
N LEU A 140 -9.42 -17.17 1.11
CA LEU A 140 -8.12 -16.50 1.09
C LEU A 140 -8.25 -15.01 1.37
N LYS A 141 -9.26 -14.34 0.79
CA LYS A 141 -9.58 -12.93 1.09
C LYS A 141 -9.89 -12.72 2.57
N ALA A 142 -10.72 -13.58 3.17
CA ALA A 142 -11.06 -13.51 4.59
C ALA A 142 -9.83 -13.70 5.48
N HIS A 143 -8.98 -14.68 5.17
CA HIS A 143 -7.76 -14.94 5.93
C HIS A 143 -6.76 -13.78 5.85
N VAL A 144 -6.55 -13.22 4.65
CA VAL A 144 -5.69 -12.04 4.46
C VAL A 144 -6.27 -10.83 5.19
N ALA A 145 -7.58 -10.60 5.11
CA ALA A 145 -8.23 -9.50 5.83
C ALA A 145 -8.06 -9.63 7.35
N PHE A 146 -8.27 -10.84 7.90
CA PHE A 146 -8.03 -11.14 9.31
C PHE A 146 -6.58 -10.87 9.70
N GLN A 147 -5.62 -11.33 8.90
CA GLN A 147 -4.19 -11.17 9.18
C GLN A 147 -3.78 -9.69 9.17
N VAL A 148 -4.27 -8.91 8.21
CA VAL A 148 -4.06 -7.46 8.16
C VAL A 148 -4.65 -6.79 9.38
N ALA A 149 -5.88 -7.16 9.78
CA ALA A 149 -6.51 -6.59 10.96
C ALA A 149 -5.73 -6.95 12.24
N PHE A 150 -5.32 -8.21 12.38
CA PHE A 150 -4.49 -8.66 13.50
C PHE A 150 -3.16 -7.88 13.59
N TYR A 151 -2.48 -7.68 12.46
CA TYR A 151 -1.25 -6.90 12.37
C TYR A 151 -1.45 -5.45 12.85
N HIS A 152 -2.56 -4.81 12.46
CA HIS A 152 -2.79 -3.40 12.76
C HIS A 152 -3.34 -3.15 14.17
N PHE A 153 -4.21 -4.03 14.69
CA PHE A 153 -4.96 -3.78 15.92
C PHE A 153 -4.44 -4.56 17.14
N VAL A 154 -3.96 -5.80 16.94
CA VAL A 154 -3.63 -6.71 18.05
C VAL A 154 -2.13 -6.84 18.26
N ARG A 155 -1.31 -6.82 17.20
CA ARG A 155 0.13 -7.08 17.31
C ARG A 155 0.92 -5.80 17.63
N PRO A 156 1.61 -5.72 18.79
CA PRO A 156 2.47 -4.58 19.09
C PRO A 156 3.82 -4.68 18.37
N HIS A 157 4.32 -3.56 17.84
CA HIS A 157 5.58 -3.49 17.11
C HIS A 157 6.69 -2.84 17.94
N LEU A 158 7.90 -3.40 17.88
CA LEU A 158 9.10 -2.87 18.53
C LEU A 158 9.42 -1.43 18.09
N SER A 159 9.35 -1.17 16.78
CA SER A 159 9.68 0.14 16.20
C SER A 159 8.65 1.23 16.48
N LEU A 160 7.49 0.90 17.03
CA LEU A 160 6.42 1.85 17.34
C LEU A 160 6.30 2.12 18.85
N ARG A 161 7.10 1.47 19.69
CA ARG A 161 7.01 1.64 21.15
C ARG A 161 7.38 3.06 21.54
N GLU A 162 6.65 3.59 22.50
CA GLU A 162 6.92 4.90 23.08
C GLU A 162 7.64 4.74 24.41
N ARG A 163 8.61 5.62 24.67
CA ARG A 163 9.25 5.70 25.98
C ARG A 163 8.25 6.34 26.93
N VAL A 164 7.96 5.67 28.04
CA VAL A 164 7.19 6.28 29.12
C VAL A 164 8.13 7.23 29.84
N SER A 165 7.79 8.53 29.86
CA SER A 165 8.56 9.54 30.59
C SER A 165 8.63 9.14 32.06
N MET A 166 9.84 8.97 32.55
CA MET A 166 10.13 8.88 33.97
C MET A 166 10.27 10.31 34.49
N GLU A 167 9.67 10.61 35.63
CA GLU A 167 9.96 11.83 36.36
C GLU A 167 11.47 11.88 36.63
N GLU A 168 12.08 13.07 36.61
CA GLU A 168 13.54 13.28 36.64
C GLU A 168 14.25 12.65 37.86
N GLN A 169 13.49 12.20 38.86
CA GLN A 169 13.98 11.61 40.11
C GLN A 169 13.87 10.08 40.18
N ASP A 170 13.35 9.41 39.14
CA ASP A 170 13.17 7.96 39.14
C ASP A 170 14.29 7.25 38.35
N HIS A 171 15.21 6.58 39.06
CA HIS A 171 16.30 5.77 38.50
C HIS A 171 15.84 4.40 37.98
N SER A 172 14.53 4.17 37.85
CA SER A 172 13.96 2.93 37.33
C SER A 172 14.39 2.64 35.87
N PRO A 173 14.40 1.35 35.44
CA PRO A 173 14.74 0.98 34.08
C PRO A 173 13.69 1.48 33.07
N CYS A 174 14.14 2.14 31.99
CA CYS A 174 13.28 2.70 30.93
C CYS A 174 12.11 1.77 30.56
N ARG A 175 10.88 2.22 30.84
CA ARG A 175 9.67 1.45 30.54
C ARG A 175 9.14 1.84 29.16
N TRP A 176 8.89 0.83 28.32
CA TRP A 176 8.37 1.01 26.97
C TRP A 176 6.87 0.69 26.90
N ARG A 177 6.07 1.62 26.38
CA ARG A 177 4.66 1.38 26.08
C ARG A 177 4.53 0.63 24.75
N LYS A 178 3.83 -0.51 24.77
CA LYS A 178 3.49 -1.27 23.56
C LYS A 178 2.55 -0.43 22.67
N ARG A 179 2.80 -0.43 21.35
CA ARG A 179 1.99 0.30 20.37
C ARG A 179 1.82 -0.54 19.10
N THR A 180 0.64 -0.46 18.51
CA THR A 180 0.31 -1.10 17.22
C THR A 180 0.28 -0.07 16.08
N PRO A 181 0.27 -0.50 14.81
CA PRO A 181 0.12 0.42 13.68
C PRO A 181 -1.18 1.22 13.72
N ALA A 182 -2.30 0.63 14.15
CA ALA A 182 -3.56 1.36 14.29
C ALA A 182 -3.49 2.43 15.39
N MET A 183 -2.79 2.17 16.49
CA MET A 183 -2.48 3.19 17.50
C MET A 183 -1.51 4.26 16.99
N ALA A 184 -0.55 3.88 16.15
CA ALA A 184 0.37 4.82 15.49
C ALA A 184 -0.38 5.80 14.58
N ALA A 185 -1.35 5.28 13.83
CA ALA A 185 -2.22 6.04 12.93
C ALA A 185 -3.39 6.73 13.64
N LYS A 186 -3.51 6.64 14.97
CA LYS A 186 -4.62 7.20 15.77
C LYS A 186 -6.01 6.69 15.35
N ILE A 187 -6.09 5.46 14.83
CA ILE A 187 -7.35 4.78 14.50
C ILE A 187 -7.98 4.18 15.77
N THR A 188 -7.14 3.78 16.73
CA THR A 188 -7.53 3.28 18.07
C THR A 188 -6.56 3.86 19.10
N ASP A 189 -6.99 3.94 20.35
CA ASP A 189 -6.24 4.46 21.49
C ASP A 189 -5.65 3.35 22.39
N HIS A 190 -6.03 2.09 22.14
CA HIS A 190 -5.62 0.94 22.95
C HIS A 190 -5.21 -0.27 22.09
N LEU A 191 -4.56 -1.22 22.75
CA LEU A 191 -4.19 -2.52 22.19
C LEU A 191 -5.41 -3.44 22.20
N TRP A 192 -5.85 -3.88 21.02
CA TRP A 192 -7.00 -4.77 20.94
C TRP A 192 -6.62 -6.18 21.38
N SER A 193 -7.56 -6.87 22.01
CA SER A 193 -7.46 -8.33 22.17
C SER A 193 -7.91 -9.05 20.89
N LEU A 194 -7.46 -10.29 20.69
CA LEU A 194 -7.96 -11.10 19.58
C LEU A 194 -9.48 -11.31 19.67
N ARG A 195 -10.00 -11.50 20.90
CA ARG A 195 -11.45 -11.64 21.13
C ARG A 195 -12.20 -10.40 20.72
N GLU A 196 -11.70 -9.23 21.11
CA GLU A 196 -12.30 -7.95 20.72
C GLU A 196 -12.30 -7.78 19.20
N LEU A 197 -11.20 -8.08 18.52
CA LEU A 197 -11.13 -8.03 17.06
C LEU A 197 -12.20 -8.90 16.38
N LEU A 198 -12.41 -10.12 16.90
CA LEU A 198 -13.37 -11.07 16.32
C LEU A 198 -14.83 -10.76 16.67
N MET A 199 -15.08 -10.13 17.81
CA MET A 199 -16.43 -9.81 18.31
C MET A 199 -16.86 -8.39 17.97
N PHE A 200 -15.95 -7.55 17.49
CA PHE A 200 -16.25 -6.18 17.12
C PHE A 200 -17.29 -6.14 16.00
N ARG A 201 -18.43 -5.54 16.31
CA ARG A 201 -19.47 -5.26 15.32
C ARG A 201 -19.23 -3.86 14.79
N PRO A 202 -18.79 -3.70 13.54
CA PRO A 202 -18.71 -2.37 12.95
C PRO A 202 -20.12 -1.78 12.93
N ALA A 203 -20.25 -0.51 13.30
CA ALA A 203 -21.45 0.24 12.98
C ALA A 203 -21.58 0.22 11.45
N ILE A 204 -22.66 -0.37 10.93
CA ILE A 204 -22.94 -0.35 9.49
C ILE A 204 -23.34 1.09 9.17
N THR A 205 -22.38 1.91 8.77
CA THR A 205 -22.69 3.20 8.18
C THR A 205 -23.19 2.93 6.77
N SER A 206 -24.44 3.29 6.47
CA SER A 206 -24.97 3.27 5.11
C SER A 206 -24.09 4.15 4.22
N THR A 207 -23.24 3.54 3.39
CA THR A 207 -22.52 4.26 2.34
C THR A 207 -23.50 4.64 1.23
N ASN A 208 -23.71 5.95 1.06
CA ASN A 208 -24.31 6.55 -0.14
C ASN A 208 -23.32 6.54 -1.30
#